data_AF-A0A4Q6F012-F1
#
_entry.id   AF-A0A4Q6F012-F1
#
_cell.length_a   1.000
_cell.length_b   1.000
_cell.length_c   1.000
_cell.angle_alpha   90.00
_cell.angle_beta   90.00
_cell.angle_gamma   90.00
#
_symmetry.space_group_name_H-M   'P 1'
#
loop_
_entity.id
_entity.type
_entity.pdbx_description
1 polymer ?
#
loop_
_entity_poly.entity_id
_entity_poly.type
_entity_poly.pdbx_seq_one_letter_code
_entity_poly.pdbx_strand_id
1 'polypeptide(L)'
;PGEPRLPFFSKPAKTNTSLAAIWGRRPSPVIVACMVRKEFGKHVLTISPCEGLRVSDKPDEDVLYNAELFNRVVEANVRLHPEHYFWFHNRWK
;
A
#
# COMPACT_ATOMS: atom_id res chain seq x y z
N PRO A 1 10.51 6.63 -18.09
CA PRO A 1 10.42 5.23 -17.61
C PRO A 1 9.22 5.10 -16.66
N GLY A 2 8.13 4.50 -17.15
CA GLY A 2 6.80 4.57 -16.51
C GLY A 2 6.73 3.90 -15.14
N GLU A 3 5.78 4.33 -14.33
CA GLU A 3 5.44 3.69 -13.05
C GLU A 3 5.28 2.17 -13.25
N PRO A 4 5.92 1.34 -12.42
CA PRO A 4 5.81 -0.10 -12.57
C PRO A 4 4.36 -0.55 -12.35
N ARG A 5 3.95 -1.54 -13.14
CA ARG A 5 2.67 -2.22 -12.93
C ARG A 5 2.88 -3.43 -12.03
N LEU A 6 2.48 -3.30 -10.78
CA LEU A 6 2.52 -4.36 -9.77
C LEU A 6 1.12 -4.91 -9.52
N PRO A 7 0.98 -6.15 -9.02
CA PRO A 7 -0.33 -6.70 -8.71
C PRO A 7 -1.11 -5.84 -7.71
N PHE A 8 -2.38 -5.61 -8.01
CA PHE A 8 -3.41 -5.12 -7.09
C PHE A 8 -4.71 -5.87 -7.41
N PHE A 9 -5.19 -6.67 -6.46
CA PHE A 9 -6.22 -7.70 -6.64
C PHE A 9 -5.92 -8.63 -7.83
N SER A 10 -4.69 -9.14 -7.87
CA SER A 10 -4.18 -10.04 -8.94
C SER A 10 -4.21 -9.45 -10.35
N LYS A 11 -4.46 -8.14 -10.50
CA LYS A 11 -4.46 -7.44 -11.78
C LYS A 11 -3.33 -6.39 -11.81
N PRO A 12 -2.54 -6.28 -12.89
CA PRO A 12 -1.48 -5.28 -12.97
C PRO A 12 -2.02 -3.84 -12.89
N ALA A 13 -1.58 -3.08 -11.88
CA ALA A 13 -1.97 -1.70 -11.63
C ALA A 13 -0.75 -0.79 -11.48
N LYS A 14 -0.85 0.46 -11.97
CA LYS A 14 0.21 1.46 -11.78
C LYS A 14 0.42 1.68 -10.28
N THR A 15 1.64 1.47 -9.83
CA THR A 15 1.98 1.48 -8.41
C THR A 15 3.06 2.52 -8.13
N ASN A 16 2.79 3.40 -7.16
CA ASN A 16 3.73 4.42 -6.72
C ASN A 16 4.84 3.76 -5.89
N THR A 17 6.08 3.84 -6.37
CA THR A 17 7.26 3.29 -5.71
C THR A 17 8.01 4.29 -4.83
N SER A 18 7.61 5.57 -4.83
CA SER A 18 8.34 6.64 -4.14
C SER A 18 8.46 6.39 -2.65
N LEU A 19 7.41 5.85 -2.00
CA LEU A 19 7.45 5.51 -0.58
C LEU A 19 8.50 4.44 -0.30
N ALA A 20 8.50 3.35 -1.08
CA ALA A 20 9.48 2.27 -0.93
C ALA A 20 10.91 2.76 -1.21
N ALA A 21 11.10 3.60 -2.22
CA ALA A 21 12.40 4.18 -2.58
C ALA A 21 12.95 5.12 -1.49
N ILE A 22 12.10 5.98 -0.91
CA ILE A 22 12.49 6.87 0.19
C ILE A 22 12.83 6.04 1.44
N TRP A 23 11.96 5.08 1.79
CA TRP A 23 12.15 4.21 2.95
C TRP A 23 13.43 3.37 2.83
N GLY A 24 13.74 2.81 1.66
CA GLY A 24 14.94 2.00 1.46
C GLY A 24 16.26 2.74 1.72
N ARG A 25 16.28 4.07 1.59
CA ARG A 25 17.46 4.90 1.92
C ARG A 25 17.66 5.10 3.42
N ARG A 26 16.57 5.09 4.18
CA ARG A 26 16.51 5.35 5.62
C ARG A 26 15.44 4.46 6.24
N PRO A 27 15.72 3.16 6.45
CA PRO A 27 14.73 2.25 7.00
C PRO A 27 14.25 2.72 8.36
N SER A 28 12.93 2.81 8.52
CA SER A 28 12.26 3.22 9.76
C SER A 28 11.01 2.37 9.98
N PRO A 29 10.46 2.31 11.21
CA PRO A 29 9.14 1.71 11.41
C PRO A 29 8.10 2.34 10.49
N VAL A 30 7.32 1.51 9.79
CA VAL A 30 6.19 1.93 8.97
C VAL A 30 4.91 1.44 9.64
N ILE A 31 3.94 2.34 9.77
CA ILE A 31 2.62 2.01 10.30
C ILE A 31 1.58 2.05 9.19
N VAL A 32 0.63 1.14 9.24
CA VAL A 32 -0.57 1.13 8.42
C VAL A 32 -1.68 1.79 9.22
N ALA A 33 -2.34 2.78 8.63
CA ALA A 33 -3.47 3.46 9.23
C ALA A 33 -4.69 3.31 8.32
N CYS A 34 -5.77 2.73 8.83
CA CYS A 34 -7.05 2.62 8.12
C CYS A 34 -8.16 3.28 8.93
N MET A 35 -8.86 4.24 8.33
CA MET A 35 -9.96 4.94 8.97
C MET A 35 -11.28 4.55 8.32
N VAL A 36 -12.24 4.15 9.15
CA VAL A 36 -13.53 3.61 8.73
C VAL A 36 -14.63 4.41 9.41
N ARG A 37 -15.53 5.01 8.64
CA ARG A 37 -16.71 5.69 9.19
C ARG A 37 -17.70 4.64 9.74
N LYS A 38 -18.25 4.88 10.94
CA LYS A 38 -19.26 4.00 11.55
C LYS A 38 -20.65 4.62 11.55
N GLU A 39 -20.73 5.93 11.79
CA GLU A 39 -21.97 6.70 11.78
C GLU A 39 -21.63 8.18 11.49
N PHE A 40 -22.64 9.05 11.43
CA PHE A 40 -22.39 10.48 11.30
C PHE A 40 -21.56 10.99 12.49
N GLY A 41 -20.43 11.64 12.20
CA GLY A 41 -19.51 12.15 13.21
C GLY A 41 -18.61 11.11 13.89
N LYS A 42 -18.68 9.81 13.55
CA LYS A 42 -17.88 8.77 14.21
C LYS A 42 -17.05 7.94 13.25
N HIS A 43 -15.77 7.80 13.58
CA HIS A 43 -14.80 7.02 12.83
C HIS A 43 -14.03 6.10 13.77
N VAL A 44 -13.61 4.95 13.25
CA VAL A 44 -12.65 4.05 13.89
C VAL A 44 -11.36 4.12 13.09
N LEU A 45 -10.26 4.44 13.77
CA LEU A 45 -8.90 4.40 13.22
C LEU A 45 -8.22 3.14 13.73
N THR A 46 -7.87 2.25 12.81
CA THR A 46 -7.05 1.07 13.07
C THR A 46 -5.61 1.36 12.69
N ILE A 47 -4.69 1.16 13.62
CA ILE A 47 -3.24 1.32 13.40
C ILE A 47 -2.57 -0.04 13.63
N SER A 48 -1.72 -0.45 12.71
CA SER A 48 -0.93 -1.67 12.83
C SER A 48 0.49 -1.46 12.27
N PRO A 49 1.48 -2.25 12.69
CA PRO A 49 2.78 -2.24 12.04
C PRO A 49 2.67 -2.76 10.59
N CYS A 50 3.47 -2.20 9.69
CA CYS A 50 3.71 -2.78 8.36
C CYS A 50 4.92 -3.70 8.45
N GLU A 51 4.66 -5.00 8.49
CA GLU A 51 5.69 -6.02 8.63
C GLU A 51 6.14 -6.57 7.28
N GLY A 52 7.34 -7.17 7.25
CA GLY A 52 7.86 -7.84 6.06
C GLY A 52 8.53 -6.94 5.03
N LEU A 53 8.81 -5.68 5.37
CA LEU A 53 9.64 -4.81 4.53
C LEU A 53 11.06 -5.37 4.38
N ARG A 54 11.62 -5.24 3.18
CA ARG A 54 12.90 -5.84 2.78
C ARG A 54 13.94 -4.78 2.44
N VAL A 55 15.17 -4.99 2.92
CA VAL A 55 16.38 -4.25 2.53
C VAL A 55 17.49 -5.27 2.28
N SER A 56 18.15 -5.16 1.13
CA SER A 56 19.19 -6.05 0.65
C SER A 56 20.25 -5.28 -0.14
N ASP A 57 21.18 -6.01 -0.76
CA ASP A 57 22.16 -5.50 -1.72
C ASP A 57 21.57 -5.17 -3.09
N LYS A 58 20.27 -5.39 -3.29
CA LYS A 58 19.54 -5.13 -4.54
C LYS A 58 18.42 -4.11 -4.35
N PRO A 59 18.75 -2.81 -4.25
CA PRO A 59 17.80 -1.77 -3.90
C PRO A 59 16.63 -1.65 -4.88
N ASP A 60 16.86 -1.85 -6.18
CA ASP A 60 15.80 -1.77 -7.18
C ASP A 60 14.77 -2.91 -7.04
N GLU A 61 15.23 -4.13 -6.73
CA GLU A 61 14.35 -5.27 -6.46
C GLU A 61 13.54 -5.05 -5.17
N ASP A 62 14.17 -4.48 -4.14
CA ASP A 62 13.52 -4.17 -2.87
C ASP A 62 12.44 -3.11 -3.00
N VAL A 63 12.66 -2.10 -3.84
CA VAL A 63 11.66 -1.06 -4.12
C VAL A 63 10.39 -1.70 -4.71
N LEU A 64 10.53 -2.63 -5.67
CA LEU A 64 9.40 -3.32 -6.27
C LEU A 64 8.71 -4.25 -5.27
N TYR A 65 9.48 -5.01 -4.50
CA TYR A 65 8.96 -5.91 -3.47
C TYR A 65 8.15 -5.17 -2.40
N ASN A 66 8.71 -4.09 -1.86
CA ASN A 66 8.06 -3.28 -0.82
C ASN A 66 6.83 -2.55 -1.37
N ALA A 67 6.88 -2.06 -2.61
CA ALA A 67 5.72 -1.46 -3.26
C ALA A 67 4.58 -2.46 -3.48
N GLU A 68 4.89 -3.70 -3.85
CA GLU A 68 3.88 -4.77 -3.94
C GLU A 68 3.32 -5.14 -2.55
N LEU A 69 4.17 -5.20 -1.52
CA LEU A 69 3.74 -5.39 -0.14
C LEU A 69 2.72 -4.32 0.29
N PHE A 70 2.96 -3.05 -0.05
CA PHE A 70 2.01 -1.97 0.22
C PHE A 70 0.67 -2.17 -0.51
N ASN A 71 0.68 -2.64 -1.76
CA ASN A 71 -0.55 -3.02 -2.44
C ASN A 71 -1.29 -4.13 -1.68
N ARG A 72 -0.61 -5.19 -1.24
CA ARG A 72 -1.23 -6.27 -0.45
C ARG A 72 -1.85 -5.78 0.86
N VAL A 73 -1.19 -4.85 1.55
CA VAL A 73 -1.72 -4.19 2.75
C VAL A 73 -2.98 -3.40 2.44
N VAL A 74 -2.99 -2.62 1.35
CA VAL A 74 -4.18 -1.89 0.90
C VAL A 74 -5.30 -2.88 0.56
N GLU A 75 -5.03 -3.94 -0.21
CA GLU A 75 -6.04 -4.94 -0.54
C GLU A 75 -6.66 -5.58 0.69
N ALA A 76 -5.85 -5.92 1.71
CA ALA A 76 -6.35 -6.47 2.96
C ALA A 76 -7.35 -5.53 3.64
N ASN A 77 -7.05 -4.23 3.72
CA ASN A 77 -7.95 -3.23 4.28
C ASN A 77 -9.20 -3.02 3.42
N VAL A 78 -9.06 -3.02 2.10
CA VAL A 78 -10.19 -2.92 1.16
C VAL A 78 -11.12 -4.13 1.29
N ARG A 79 -10.61 -5.34 1.54
CA ARG A 79 -11.46 -6.53 1.76
C ARG A 79 -12.30 -6.43 3.03
N LEU A 80 -11.82 -5.71 4.05
CA LEU A 80 -12.57 -5.49 5.29
C LEU A 80 -13.71 -4.47 5.12
N HIS A 81 -13.48 -3.43 4.31
CA HIS A 81 -14.40 -2.31 4.10
C HIS A 81 -14.45 -1.90 2.62
N PRO A 82 -14.91 -2.77 1.71
CA PRO A 82 -14.91 -2.48 0.27
C PRO A 82 -15.77 -1.25 -0.06
N GLU A 83 -16.84 -1.01 0.68
CA GLU A 83 -17.73 0.15 0.56
C GLU A 83 -17.04 1.50 0.80
N HIS A 84 -15.90 1.52 1.50
CA HIS A 84 -15.14 2.73 1.81
C HIS A 84 -13.97 2.99 0.86
N TYR A 85 -13.64 2.04 -0.02
CA TYR A 85 -12.60 2.28 -1.01
C TYR A 85 -13.10 3.20 -2.12
N PHE A 86 -12.24 4.10 -2.59
CA PHE A 86 -12.59 5.05 -3.64
C PHE A 86 -12.54 4.40 -5.03
N TRP A 87 -13.52 3.53 -5.34
CA TRP A 87 -13.60 2.77 -6.61
C TRP A 87 -13.71 3.64 -7.87
N PHE A 88 -14.13 4.90 -7.74
CA PHE A 88 -14.18 5.85 -8.86
C PHE A 88 -12.80 6.18 -9.42
N HIS A 89 -11.74 6.05 -8.62
CA HIS A 89 -10.38 6.15 -9.13
C HIS A 89 -10.10 4.94 -10.04
N ASN A 90 -9.83 5.21 -11.32
CA ASN A 90 -9.50 4.16 -12.27
C ASN A 90 -8.07 3.63 -12.04
N ARG A 91 -7.92 2.83 -10.99
CA ARG A 91 -6.66 2.27 -10.50
C ARG A 91 -5.91 1.43 -11.55
N TRP A 92 -6.60 0.92 -12.57
CA TRP A 92 -6.03 0.03 -13.59
C TRP A 92 -5.74 0.70 -14.94
N LYS A 93 -6.19 1.94 -15.17
CA LYS A 93 -5.85 2.71 -16.38
C LYS A 93 -4.41 3.21 -16.37
#